data_AF-A0A809WTP3-F1
#
_entry.id   AF-A0A809WTP3-F1
#
_cell.length_a   1.000
_cell.length_b   1.000
_cell.length_c   1.000
_cell.angle_alpha   90.00
_cell.angle_beta   90.00
_cell.angle_gamma   90.00
#
_symmetry.space_group_name_H-M   'P 1'
#
loop_
_entity.id
_entity.type
_entity.pdbx_description
1 polymer ?
#
loop_
_entity_poly.entity_id
_entity_poly.type
_entity_poly.pdbx_seq_one_letter_code
_entity_poly.pdbx_strand_id
1 'polypeptide(L)'
;MPEANDLTIGVLAVVAQAEAQAISRRTRDALQMARKRMEERGQRGHPEVRRLGNPNGAAALKRAGKGNHAASAKVRKNADQRAKDLAPVLKNIQQAGVVTLSAIADELNSREMMTARGGRWHASSVANLLRRLQD
;
A
#
# COMPACT_ATOMS: atom_id res chain seq x y z
N MET A 1 -3.37 -37.41 5.70
CA MET A 1 -2.98 -38.60 4.91
C MET A 1 -1.80 -39.24 5.64
N PRO A 2 -2.03 -40.17 6.58
CA PRO A 2 -0.95 -40.74 7.38
C PRO A 2 0.01 -41.65 6.60
N GLU A 3 -0.31 -42.03 5.35
CA GLU A 3 0.51 -42.89 4.48
C GLU A 3 1.09 -42.17 3.25
N ALA A 4 1.12 -40.83 3.23
CA ALA A 4 1.62 -40.08 2.07
C ALA A 4 3.15 -40.13 2.00
N ASN A 5 3.69 -40.94 1.08
CA ASN A 5 5.11 -40.96 0.76
C ASN A 5 5.48 -39.84 -0.23
N ASP A 6 6.78 -39.54 -0.37
CA ASP A 6 7.29 -38.43 -1.19
C ASP A 6 6.78 -38.44 -2.64
N LEU A 7 6.58 -39.63 -3.22
CA LEU A 7 6.02 -39.78 -4.56
C LEU A 7 4.57 -39.28 -4.62
N THR A 8 3.73 -39.67 -3.68
CA THR A 8 2.33 -39.19 -3.63
C THR A 8 2.25 -37.69 -3.41
N ILE A 9 3.12 -37.13 -2.57
CA ILE A 9 3.21 -35.68 -2.33
C ILE A 9 3.63 -34.97 -3.63
N GLY A 10 4.65 -35.49 -4.32
CA GLY A 10 5.13 -34.93 -5.59
C GLY A 10 4.05 -34.92 -6.68
N VAL A 11 3.32 -36.03 -6.84
CA VAL A 11 2.22 -36.12 -7.81
C VAL A 11 1.10 -35.13 -7.47
N LEU A 12 0.68 -35.06 -6.21
CA LEU A 12 -0.36 -34.12 -5.78
C LEU A 12 0.08 -32.65 -5.97
N ALA A 13 1.35 -32.34 -5.74
CA ALA A 13 1.88 -31.00 -5.98
C ALA A 13 1.83 -30.59 -7.46
N VAL A 14 2.21 -31.50 -8.37
CA VAL A 14 2.14 -31.25 -9.82
C VAL A 14 0.69 -31.08 -10.28
N VAL A 15 -0.23 -31.91 -9.77
CA VAL A 15 -1.67 -31.77 -10.06
C VAL A 15 -2.21 -30.43 -9.56
N ALA A 16 -1.90 -30.05 -8.31
CA ALA A 16 -2.33 -28.77 -7.76
C ALA A 16 -1.78 -27.57 -8.56
N GLN A 17 -0.53 -27.65 -9.02
CA GLN A 17 0.06 -26.62 -9.88
C GLN A 17 -0.66 -26.51 -11.22
N ALA A 18 -0.96 -27.65 -11.86
CA ALA A 18 -1.70 -27.68 -13.12
C ALA A 18 -3.11 -27.09 -12.97
N GLU A 19 -3.81 -27.42 -11.89
CA GLU A 19 -5.13 -26.86 -11.59
C GLU A 19 -5.08 -25.34 -11.35
N ALA A 20 -4.11 -24.86 -10.55
CA ALA A 20 -3.94 -23.43 -10.32
C ALA A 20 -3.66 -22.66 -11.63
N GLN A 21 -2.83 -23.23 -12.52
CA GLN A 21 -2.58 -22.66 -13.83
C GLN A 21 -3.84 -22.66 -14.72
N ALA A 22 -4.59 -23.75 -14.72
CA ALA A 22 -5.84 -23.85 -15.48
C ALA A 22 -6.88 -22.82 -15.01
N ILE A 23 -7.06 -22.67 -13.70
CA ILE A 23 -7.94 -21.64 -13.11
C ILE A 23 -7.47 -20.25 -13.53
N SER A 24 -6.17 -19.96 -13.38
CA SER A 24 -5.59 -18.66 -13.79
C SER A 24 -5.87 -18.32 -15.25
N ARG A 25 -5.70 -19.29 -16.17
CA ARG A 25 -5.98 -19.11 -17.59
C ARG A 25 -7.47 -18.81 -17.82
N ARG A 26 -8.36 -19.64 -17.29
CA ARG A 26 -9.82 -19.46 -17.42
C ARG A 26 -10.28 -18.11 -16.87
N THR A 27 -9.77 -17.68 -15.73
CA THR A 27 -10.12 -16.37 -15.15
C THR A 27 -9.64 -15.22 -16.03
N ARG A 28 -8.42 -15.30 -16.59
CA ARG A 28 -7.91 -14.28 -17.51
C ARG A 28 -8.74 -14.20 -18.79
N ASP A 29 -9.08 -15.34 -19.38
CA ASP A 29 -9.88 -15.40 -20.60
C ASP A 29 -11.29 -14.81 -20.36
N ALA A 30 -11.94 -15.19 -19.26
CA ALA A 30 -13.23 -14.65 -18.86
C ALA A 30 -13.17 -13.12 -18.63
N LEU A 31 -12.12 -12.63 -17.97
CA LEU A 31 -11.91 -11.19 -17.76
C LEU A 31 -11.65 -10.45 -19.08
N GLN A 32 -10.93 -11.05 -20.02
CA GLN A 32 -10.71 -10.46 -21.34
C GLN A 32 -12.02 -10.34 -22.12
N MET A 33 -12.85 -11.39 -22.12
CA MET A 33 -14.19 -11.34 -22.71
C MET A 33 -15.07 -10.27 -22.05
N ALA A 34 -15.04 -10.19 -20.72
CA ALA A 34 -15.77 -9.17 -19.99
C ALA A 34 -15.31 -7.74 -20.35
N ARG A 35 -13.99 -7.52 -20.49
CA ARG A 35 -13.43 -6.22 -20.91
C ARG A 35 -13.92 -5.82 -22.30
N LYS A 36 -13.86 -6.74 -23.29
CA LYS A 36 -14.36 -6.48 -24.65
C LYS A 36 -15.83 -6.07 -24.64
N ARG A 37 -16.66 -6.81 -23.90
CA ARG A 37 -18.09 -6.47 -23.73
C ARG A 37 -18.29 -5.07 -23.13
N MET A 38 -17.50 -4.70 -22.12
CA MET A 38 -17.59 -3.37 -21.50
C MET A 38 -17.13 -2.25 -22.43
N GLU A 39 -16.16 -2.52 -23.30
CA GLU A 39 -15.68 -1.55 -24.29
C GLU A 39 -16.76 -1.23 -25.33
N GLU A 40 -17.47 -2.26 -25.80
CA GLU A 40 -18.55 -2.14 -26.78
C GLU A 40 -19.84 -1.54 -26.21
N ARG A 41 -20.32 -2.06 -25.06
CA ARG A 41 -21.66 -1.78 -24.54
C ARG A 41 -21.67 -0.97 -23.24
N GLY A 42 -20.52 -0.75 -22.64
CA GLY A 42 -20.41 -0.20 -21.29
C GLY A 42 -20.90 -1.15 -20.20
N GLN A 43 -20.91 -0.65 -18.97
CA GLN A 43 -21.31 -1.41 -17.80
C GLN A 43 -22.83 -1.54 -17.68
N ARG A 44 -23.28 -2.67 -17.12
CA ARG A 44 -24.71 -2.88 -16.80
C ARG A 44 -25.19 -1.79 -15.84
N GLY A 45 -26.18 -1.01 -16.27
CA GLY A 45 -26.72 0.13 -15.52
C GLY A 45 -25.90 1.42 -15.60
N HIS A 46 -24.73 1.38 -16.27
CA HIS A 46 -23.81 2.50 -16.46
C HIS A 46 -23.12 2.40 -17.84
N PRO A 47 -23.88 2.53 -18.95
CA PRO A 47 -23.38 2.33 -20.31
C PRO A 47 -22.25 3.30 -20.70
N GLU A 48 -22.12 4.44 -20.02
CA GLU A 48 -21.04 5.40 -20.17
C GLU A 48 -19.67 4.88 -19.66
N VAL A 49 -19.68 3.86 -18.80
CA VAL A 49 -18.48 3.34 -18.13
C VAL A 49 -17.93 2.12 -18.87
N ARG A 50 -16.74 2.28 -19.48
CA ARG A 50 -16.04 1.24 -20.27
C ARG A 50 -14.93 0.51 -19.49
N ARG A 51 -15.11 0.28 -18.20
CA ARG A 51 -14.11 -0.38 -17.34
C ARG A 51 -14.76 -1.38 -16.38
N LEU A 52 -13.94 -2.31 -15.88
CA LEU A 52 -14.34 -3.22 -14.81
C LEU A 52 -14.34 -2.49 -13.45
N GLY A 53 -15.21 -2.95 -12.54
CA GLY A 53 -15.29 -2.46 -11.17
C GLY A 53 -16.58 -1.72 -10.85
N ASN A 54 -16.63 -1.13 -9.65
CA ASN A 54 -17.76 -0.31 -9.22
C ASN A 54 -17.62 1.11 -9.80
N PRO A 55 -18.56 1.58 -10.64
CA PRO A 55 -18.48 2.90 -11.27
C PRO A 55 -18.57 4.03 -10.25
N ASN A 56 -19.25 3.77 -9.12
CA ASN A 56 -19.50 4.75 -8.06
C ASN A 56 -18.36 4.83 -7.03
N GLY A 57 -17.31 4.02 -7.17
CA GLY A 57 -16.16 4.00 -6.26
C GLY A 57 -16.58 3.88 -4.78
N ALA A 58 -16.05 4.75 -3.93
CA ALA A 58 -16.37 4.80 -2.50
C ALA A 58 -17.65 5.58 -2.16
N ALA A 59 -18.46 6.01 -3.13
CA ALA A 59 -19.63 6.86 -2.88
C ALA A 59 -20.65 6.20 -1.93
N ALA A 60 -20.85 4.88 -2.03
CA ALA A 60 -21.71 4.15 -1.09
C ALA A 60 -21.20 4.23 0.36
N LEU A 61 -19.88 4.09 0.57
CA LEU A 61 -19.27 4.19 1.89
C LEU A 61 -19.36 5.61 2.46
N LYS A 62 -19.14 6.63 1.62
CA LYS A 62 -19.27 8.04 2.00
C LYS A 62 -20.71 8.38 2.42
N ARG A 63 -21.71 7.98 1.62
CA ARG A 63 -23.14 8.20 1.94
C ARG A 63 -23.56 7.52 3.25
N ALA A 64 -23.02 6.34 3.53
CA ALA A 64 -23.32 5.60 4.76
C ALA A 64 -22.57 6.13 6.00
N GLY A 65 -21.76 7.20 5.87
CA GLY A 65 -20.89 7.67 6.95
C GLY A 65 -19.77 6.70 7.35
N LYS A 66 -19.63 5.58 6.63
CA LYS A 66 -18.63 4.52 6.87
C LYS A 66 -17.31 4.80 6.14
N GLY A 67 -16.93 6.07 6.09
CA GLY A 67 -15.65 6.50 5.52
C GLY A 67 -14.47 6.12 6.43
N ASN A 68 -13.26 6.22 5.90
CA ASN A 68 -12.03 5.97 6.65
C ASN A 68 -11.57 7.17 7.50
N HIS A 69 -12.45 8.13 7.80
CA HIS A 69 -12.10 9.39 8.48
C HIS A 69 -11.43 9.13 9.84
N ALA A 70 -11.99 8.25 10.66
CA ALA A 70 -11.43 7.90 11.96
C ALA A 70 -10.03 7.26 11.83
N ALA A 71 -9.84 6.36 10.87
CA ALA A 71 -8.54 5.74 10.60
C ALA A 71 -7.52 6.78 10.12
N SER A 72 -7.90 7.64 9.17
CA SER A 72 -7.06 8.72 8.66
C SER A 72 -6.67 9.72 9.75
N ALA A 73 -7.61 10.09 10.63
CA ALA A 73 -7.35 10.97 11.77
C ALA A 73 -6.35 10.33 12.76
N LYS A 74 -6.52 9.04 13.06
CA LYS A 74 -5.57 8.29 13.90
C LYS A 74 -4.18 8.22 13.29
N VAL A 75 -4.08 7.95 11.98
CA VAL A 75 -2.79 7.92 11.27
C VAL A 75 -2.13 9.30 11.30
N ARG A 76 -2.88 10.38 11.08
CA ARG A 76 -2.37 11.76 11.18
C ARG A 76 -1.83 12.05 12.59
N LYS A 77 -2.63 11.76 13.63
CA LYS A 77 -2.22 11.96 15.02
C LYS A 77 -0.93 11.20 15.36
N ASN A 78 -0.80 9.96 14.91
CA ASN A 78 0.41 9.17 15.14
C ASN A 78 1.63 9.75 14.41
N ALA A 79 1.44 10.28 13.19
CA ALA A 79 2.52 10.93 12.44
C ALA A 79 2.96 12.24 13.11
N ASP A 80 2.03 13.03 13.64
CA ASP A 80 2.32 14.27 14.34
C ASP A 80 3.03 13.99 15.68
N GLN A 81 2.61 12.95 16.41
CA GLN A 81 3.31 12.53 17.63
C GLN A 81 4.74 12.08 17.34
N ARG A 82 4.94 11.21 16.33
CA ARG A 82 6.28 10.77 15.90
C ARG A 82 7.17 11.96 15.52
N ALA A 83 6.60 12.98 14.88
CA ALA A 83 7.35 14.21 14.56
C ALA A 83 7.85 14.90 15.83
N LYS A 84 6.99 15.06 16.84
CA LYS A 84 7.35 15.62 18.15
C LYS A 84 8.41 14.79 18.86
N ASP A 85 8.29 13.46 18.83
CA ASP A 85 9.25 12.55 19.46
C ASP A 85 10.65 12.67 18.84
N LEU A 86 10.72 12.92 17.53
CA LEU A 86 11.98 13.09 16.79
C LEU A 86 12.52 14.51 16.80
N ALA A 87 11.75 15.50 17.26
CA ALA A 87 12.16 16.91 17.26
C ALA A 87 13.48 17.16 18.01
N PRO A 88 13.76 16.56 19.19
CA PRO A 88 15.04 16.74 19.86
C PRO A 88 16.22 16.21 19.03
N VAL A 89 16.03 15.07 18.35
CA VAL A 89 17.09 14.46 17.53
C VAL A 89 17.38 15.30 16.30
N LEU A 90 16.34 15.81 15.63
CA LEU A 90 16.49 16.75 14.52
C LEU A 90 17.23 18.02 14.95
N LYS A 91 16.89 18.58 16.12
CA LYS A 91 17.56 19.77 16.65
C LYS A 91 19.05 19.51 16.90
N ASN A 92 19.39 18.36 17.47
CA ASN A 92 20.80 17.97 17.68
C ASN A 92 21.56 17.82 16.35
N ILE A 93 20.93 17.24 15.33
CA ILE A 93 21.52 17.09 13.99
C ILE A 93 21.76 18.46 13.34
N GLN A 94 20.77 19.37 13.43
CA GLN A 94 20.89 20.73 12.91
C GLN A 94 21.96 21.55 13.64
N GLN A 95 22.06 21.41 14.97
CA GLN A 95 23.09 22.05 15.79
C GLN A 95 24.51 21.55 15.46
N ALA A 96 24.64 20.30 14.98
CA ALA A 96 25.90 19.77 14.45
C ALA A 96 26.26 20.32 13.05
N GLY A 97 25.48 21.26 12.51
CA GLY A 97 25.73 21.91 11.22
C GLY A 97 25.08 21.21 10.02
N VAL A 98 24.35 20.12 10.23
CA VAL A 98 23.69 19.37 9.16
C VAL A 98 22.33 20.00 8.84
N VAL A 99 22.29 20.82 7.79
CA VAL A 99 21.12 21.64 7.45
C VAL A 99 20.34 21.18 6.21
N THR A 100 20.95 20.37 5.33
CA THR A 100 20.27 19.90 4.11
C THR A 100 19.38 18.69 4.40
N LEU A 101 18.24 18.59 3.72
CA LEU A 101 17.30 17.49 3.93
C LEU A 101 17.89 16.11 3.64
N SER A 102 18.78 16.02 2.64
CA SER A 102 19.48 14.77 2.31
C SER A 102 20.46 14.40 3.42
N ALA A 103 21.30 15.36 3.85
CA ALA A 103 22.29 15.08 4.89
C ALA A 103 21.62 14.75 6.23
N ILE A 104 20.48 15.37 6.56
CA ILE A 104 19.68 14.97 7.72
C ILE A 104 19.16 13.54 7.55
N ALA A 105 18.67 13.15 6.36
CA ALA A 105 18.22 11.79 6.12
C ALA A 105 19.37 10.77 6.26
N ASP A 106 20.55 11.09 5.73
CA ASP A 106 21.75 10.26 5.83
C ASP A 106 22.18 10.11 7.29
N GLU A 107 22.13 11.18 8.08
CA GLU A 107 22.44 11.17 9.51
C GLU A 107 21.41 10.40 10.33
N LEU A 108 20.12 10.45 9.97
CA LEU A 108 19.10 9.61 10.61
C LEU A 108 19.33 8.12 10.30
N ASN A 109 19.74 7.81 9.07
CA ASN A 109 20.05 6.45 8.64
C ASN A 109 21.35 5.91 9.26
N SER A 110 22.38 6.75 9.43
CA SER A 110 23.65 6.38 10.06
C SER A 110 23.47 6.03 11.53
N ARG A 111 22.50 6.68 12.19
CA ARG A 111 22.06 6.39 13.57
C ARG A 111 21.10 5.20 13.68
N GLU A 112 20.94 4.42 12.60
CA GLU A 112 20.05 3.26 12.50
C GLU A 112 18.58 3.55 12.86
N MET A 113 18.15 4.81 12.77
CA MET A 113 16.78 5.17 13.06
C MET A 113 15.90 4.86 11.86
N MET A 114 14.92 3.98 12.04
CA MET A 114 13.97 3.64 10.99
C MET A 114 12.75 4.59 10.98
N THR A 115 12.19 4.77 9.79
CA THR A 115 10.87 5.40 9.62
C THR A 115 9.78 4.54 10.26
N ALA A 116 8.58 5.10 10.48
CA ALA A 116 7.48 4.40 11.15
C ALA A 116 7.02 3.09 10.47
N ARG A 117 7.39 2.86 9.20
CA ARG A 117 7.09 1.62 8.46
C ARG A 117 8.31 0.70 8.30
N GLY A 118 9.39 0.95 9.02
CA GLY A 118 10.62 0.15 8.96
C GLY A 118 11.49 0.43 7.72
N GLY A 119 11.26 1.54 7.01
CA GLY A 119 12.10 1.95 5.87
C GLY A 119 13.20 2.94 6.27
N ARG A 120 14.15 3.17 5.35
CA ARG A 120 15.17 4.24 5.46
C ARG A 120 14.56 5.63 5.33
N TRP A 121 15.25 6.63 5.87
CA TRP A 121 14.95 8.04 5.67
C TRP A 121 15.40 8.49 4.28
N HIS A 122 14.56 9.32 3.66
CA HIS A 122 14.84 10.05 2.44
C HIS A 122 14.53 11.53 2.66
N ALA A 123 15.12 12.41 1.85
CA ALA A 123 14.92 13.86 1.95
C ALA A 123 13.43 14.27 1.97
N SER A 124 12.58 13.59 1.19
CA SER A 124 11.12 13.84 1.18
C SER A 124 10.43 13.50 2.50
N SER A 125 10.89 12.45 3.18
CA SER A 125 10.37 12.05 4.50
C SER A 125 10.80 13.04 5.58
N VAL A 126 12.04 13.55 5.50
CA VAL A 126 12.53 14.62 6.37
C VAL A 126 11.75 15.92 6.15
N ALA A 127 11.49 16.31 4.90
CA ALA A 127 10.69 17.49 4.58
C ALA A 127 9.28 17.39 5.18
N ASN A 128 8.64 16.23 5.06
CA ASN A 128 7.31 15.98 5.64
C ASN A 128 7.33 16.01 7.17
N LEU A 129 8.41 15.54 7.78
CA LEU A 129 8.61 15.57 9.23
C LEU A 129 8.74 17.01 9.73
N LEU A 130 9.57 17.82 9.07
CA LEU A 130 9.77 19.23 9.42
C LEU A 130 8.50 20.06 9.24
N ARG A 131 7.74 19.83 8.17
CA ARG A 131 6.45 20.52 7.95
C ARG A 131 5.49 20.29 9.11
N ARG A 132 5.42 19.06 9.65
CA ARG A 132 4.56 18.73 10.81
C ARG A 132 5.01 19.36 12.13
N LEU A 133 6.24 19.86 12.21
CA LEU A 133 6.76 20.57 13.39
C LEU A 133 6.58 22.08 13.29
N GLN A 134 6.26 22.60 12.10
CA GLN A 134 5.97 24.00 11.84
C GLN A 134 4.48 24.32 11.95
N ASP A 135 3.62 23.32 11.77
CA ASP A 135 2.17 23.35 12.03
C ASP A 135 1.86 23.20 13.54
#